data_AF-A0A1A9RMF7-F1
#
_entry.id   AF-A0A1A9RMF7-F1
#
_cell.length_a   1.000
_cell.length_b   1.000
_cell.length_c   1.000
_cell.angle_alpha   90.00
_cell.angle_beta   90.00
_cell.angle_gamma   90.00
#
_symmetry.space_group_name_H-M   'P 1'
#
loop_
_entity.id
_entity.type
_entity.pdbx_description
1 polymer ?
#
loop_
_entity_poly.entity_id
_entity_poly.type
_entity_poly.pdbx_seq_one_letter_code
_entity_poly.pdbx_strand_id
1 'polypeptide(L)'
;MPQSAIIASSDSLVRHAQRLVKAGVDKTLSAHFWQHLPDHIRQPLSVYFEAAANAEANPSLLYFYADPTDVDYLYKLVVQMDYDGFRRSKNPTTCKRENLIVNVVDTGTRIKRTGTDWPKYVLLHGKDLK
;
A
#
# COMPACT_ATOMS: atom_id res chain seq x y z
N MET A 1 -3.62 8.30 21.00
CA MET A 1 -2.14 8.29 20.98
C MET A 1 -1.70 8.29 19.52
N PRO A 2 -0.62 8.99 19.11
CA PRO A 2 -0.11 8.87 17.75
C PRO A 2 0.48 7.47 17.59
N GLN A 3 -0.16 6.62 16.80
CA GLN A 3 0.40 5.32 16.41
C GLN A 3 1.44 5.57 15.31
N SER A 4 2.70 5.27 15.59
CA SER A 4 3.74 5.22 14.58
C SER A 4 3.78 3.83 13.96
N ALA A 5 3.76 3.75 12.63
CA ALA A 5 3.91 2.51 11.89
C ALA A 5 5.18 2.60 11.03
N ILE A 6 5.93 1.51 10.97
CA ILE A 6 7.06 1.37 10.04
C ILE A 6 6.53 0.69 8.78
N ILE A 7 6.75 1.33 7.64
CA ILE A 7 6.47 0.78 6.31
C ILE A 7 7.80 0.56 5.63
N ALA A 8 8.11 -0.69 5.31
CA ALA A 8 9.26 -1.07 4.52
C ALA A 8 8.96 -0.82 3.04
N SER A 9 9.83 -0.05 2.40
CA SER A 9 9.86 0.13 0.96
C SER A 9 11.30 -0.03 0.48
N SER A 10 11.52 -0.93 -0.46
CA SER A 10 12.81 -1.17 -1.10
C SER A 10 12.65 -1.19 -2.61
N ASP A 11 13.73 -1.00 -3.35
CA ASP A 11 13.73 -1.08 -4.82
C ASP A 11 13.08 -2.36 -5.35
N SER A 12 13.32 -3.50 -4.70
CA SER A 12 12.72 -4.77 -5.10
C SER A 12 11.20 -4.79 -4.89
N LEU A 13 10.74 -4.22 -3.77
CA LEU A 13 9.31 -4.11 -3.45
C LEU A 13 8.61 -3.11 -4.36
N VAL A 14 9.22 -1.96 -4.64
CA VAL A 14 8.68 -0.97 -5.58
C VAL A 14 8.60 -1.56 -6.99
N ARG A 15 9.64 -2.27 -7.45
CA ARG A 15 9.60 -2.97 -8.75
C ARG A 15 8.57 -4.10 -8.76
N HIS A 16 8.37 -4.79 -7.64
CA HIS A 16 7.32 -5.80 -7.51
C HIS A 16 5.94 -5.15 -7.64
N ALA A 17 5.68 -4.08 -6.89
CA ALA A 17 4.44 -3.31 -6.93
C ALA A 17 4.13 -2.74 -8.32
N GLN A 18 5.16 -2.27 -9.03
CA GLN A 18 5.04 -1.81 -10.42
C GLN A 18 4.71 -2.95 -11.40
N ARG A 19 5.21 -4.17 -11.15
CA ARG A 19 5.04 -5.34 -12.02
C ARG A 19 3.77 -6.15 -11.74
N LEU A 20 3.23 -6.09 -10.52
CA LEU A 20 2.06 -6.88 -10.11
C LEU A 20 0.74 -6.42 -10.75
N VAL A 21 0.80 -5.43 -11.64
CA VAL A 21 -0.32 -5.08 -12.49
C VAL A 21 -0.49 -6.19 -13.52
N LYS A 22 -1.59 -6.95 -13.42
CA LYS A 22 -1.98 -7.93 -14.43
C LYS A 22 -1.83 -7.30 -15.81
N ALA A 23 -1.00 -7.92 -16.66
CA ALA A 23 -0.79 -7.49 -18.03
C ALA A 23 -2.13 -7.19 -18.71
N GLY A 24 -2.30 -5.98 -19.24
CA GLY A 24 -3.48 -5.60 -20.01
C GLY A 24 -4.45 -4.62 -19.34
N VAL A 25 -4.11 -4.04 -18.18
CA VAL A 25 -4.92 -2.97 -17.59
C VAL A 25 -4.02 -1.79 -17.24
N ASP A 26 -4.04 -0.73 -18.07
CA ASP A 26 -3.32 0.55 -17.90
C ASP A 26 -3.79 1.30 -16.65
N LYS A 27 -3.51 0.71 -15.48
CA LYS A 27 -3.94 1.16 -14.16
C LYS A 27 -2.76 1.24 -13.20
N THR A 28 -1.51 1.14 -13.65
CA THR A 28 -0.37 1.35 -12.76
C THR A 28 -0.35 2.80 -12.30
N LEU A 29 0.13 3.07 -11.08
CA LEU A 29 0.48 4.45 -10.72
C LEU A 29 1.65 4.94 -11.57
N SER A 30 1.71 6.25 -11.80
CA SER A 30 2.75 6.87 -12.62
C SER A 30 4.14 6.68 -11.99
N ALA A 31 5.18 6.67 -12.82
CA ALA A 31 6.57 6.62 -12.33
C ALA A 31 6.87 7.77 -11.35
N HIS A 32 6.32 8.96 -11.61
CA HIS A 32 6.43 10.13 -10.73
C HIS A 32 5.88 9.86 -9.33
N PHE A 33 4.75 9.15 -9.21
CA PHE A 33 4.18 8.77 -7.91
C PHE A 33 5.16 7.91 -7.12
N TRP A 34 5.74 6.88 -7.76
CA TRP A 34 6.69 5.96 -7.11
C TRP A 34 8.01 6.63 -6.69
N GLN A 35 8.50 7.58 -7.49
CA GLN A 35 9.70 8.35 -7.15
C GLN A 35 9.55 9.16 -5.86
N HIS A 36 8.34 9.65 -5.58
CA HIS A 36 8.02 10.47 -4.40
C HIS A 36 7.20 9.69 -3.36
N LEU A 37 7.27 8.36 -3.37
CA LEU A 37 6.51 7.50 -2.47
C LEU A 37 6.67 7.88 -0.97
N PRO A 38 7.87 8.23 -0.45
CA PRO A 38 8.01 8.63 0.95
C PRO A 38 7.16 9.85 1.34
N ASP A 39 6.99 10.80 0.42
CA ASP A 39 6.19 12.00 0.66
C ASP A 39 4.69 11.68 0.55
N HIS A 40 4.31 10.90 -0.47
CA HIS A 40 2.93 10.45 -0.63
C HIS A 40 2.44 9.64 0.58
N ILE A 41 3.24 8.72 1.14
CA ILE A 41 2.83 7.93 2.32
C ILE A 41 2.50 8.82 3.53
N ARG A 42 3.15 9.98 3.66
CA ARG A 42 2.94 10.91 4.78
C ARG A 42 1.69 11.79 4.60
N GLN A 43 1.21 11.96 3.38
CA GLN A 43 0.12 12.88 3.06
C GLN A 43 -0.95 12.23 2.17
N PRO A 44 -1.61 11.14 2.63
CA PRO A 44 -2.75 10.59 1.91
C PRO A 44 -3.98 11.49 2.01
N LEU A 45 -4.84 11.41 1.00
CA LEU A 45 -6.17 12.01 1.07
C LEU A 45 -7.03 11.29 2.13
N SER A 46 -6.89 9.96 2.18
CA SER A 46 -7.55 9.10 3.15
C SER A 46 -6.83 7.76 3.28
N VAL A 47 -6.93 7.15 4.44
CA VAL A 47 -6.45 5.80 4.73
C VAL A 47 -7.62 4.96 5.19
N TYR A 48 -7.81 3.82 4.54
CA TYR A 48 -8.80 2.82 4.91
C TYR A 48 -8.12 1.51 5.33
N PHE A 49 -8.84 0.73 6.12
CA PHE A 49 -8.47 -0.62 6.51
C PHE A 49 -9.33 -1.64 5.78
N GLU A 50 -8.67 -2.65 5.22
CA GLU A 50 -9.28 -3.85 4.65
C GLU A 50 -8.85 -5.04 5.50
N ALA A 51 -9.83 -5.70 6.13
CA ALA A 51 -9.58 -6.89 6.93
C ALA A 51 -9.11 -8.04 6.05
N ALA A 52 -8.33 -8.95 6.63
CA ALA A 52 -7.93 -10.17 5.96
C ALA A 52 -9.15 -10.98 5.51
N ALA A 53 -9.16 -11.45 4.27
CA ALA A 53 -10.26 -12.25 3.74
C ALA A 53 -10.40 -13.61 4.43
N ASN A 54 -9.29 -14.14 4.96
CA ASN A 54 -9.22 -15.40 5.70
C ASN A 54 -7.99 -15.39 6.62
N ALA A 55 -7.78 -16.47 7.39
CA ALA A 55 -6.67 -16.58 8.35
C ALA A 55 -5.27 -16.67 7.72
N GLU A 56 -5.18 -16.94 6.41
CA GLU A 56 -3.91 -17.06 5.67
C GLU A 56 -3.52 -15.76 4.96
N ALA A 57 -4.47 -14.81 4.85
CA ALA A 57 -4.26 -13.51 4.26
C ALA A 57 -3.88 -12.49 5.33
N ASN A 58 -3.05 -11.52 4.95
CA ASN A 58 -2.78 -10.39 5.84
C ASN A 58 -3.79 -9.26 5.60
N PRO A 59 -4.15 -8.51 6.65
CA PRO A 59 -4.91 -7.28 6.48
C PRO A 59 -4.10 -6.24 5.70
N SER A 60 -4.79 -5.25 5.14
CA SER A 60 -4.17 -4.22 4.30
C SER A 60 -4.63 -2.82 4.67
N LEU A 61 -3.72 -1.88 4.59
CA LEU A 61 -4.02 -0.46 4.60
C LEU A 61 -4.08 0.06 3.17
N LEU A 62 -5.17 0.75 2.86
CA LEU A 62 -5.45 1.32 1.55
C LEU A 62 -5.29 2.83 1.62
N TYR A 63 -4.22 3.33 1.04
CA TYR A 63 -3.91 4.75 0.95
C TYR A 63 -4.48 5.27 -0.36
N PHE A 64 -5.31 6.31 -0.28
CA PHE A 64 -5.89 6.95 -1.46
C PHE A 64 -5.36 8.37 -1.65
N TYR A 65 -5.23 8.75 -2.91
CA TYR A 65 -4.80 10.06 -3.36
C TYR A 65 -5.71 10.52 -4.51
N ALA A 66 -5.88 11.83 -4.63
CA ALA A 66 -6.54 12.41 -5.80
C ALA A 66 -5.69 12.15 -7.04
N ASP A 67 -6.32 11.77 -8.14
CA ASP A 67 -5.67 11.79 -9.44
C ASP A 67 -5.58 13.25 -9.94
N PRO A 68 -4.38 13.76 -10.28
CA PRO A 68 -4.21 15.14 -10.73
C PRO A 68 -4.88 15.42 -12.09
N THR A 69 -5.22 14.38 -12.86
CA THR A 69 -5.75 14.52 -14.21
C THR A 69 -7.27 14.28 -14.31
N ASP A 70 -7.87 13.61 -13.34
CA ASP A 70 -9.26 13.16 -13.43
C ASP A 70 -9.91 13.03 -12.04
N VAL A 71 -10.91 13.86 -11.78
CA VAL A 71 -11.58 13.95 -10.47
C VAL A 71 -12.40 12.71 -10.11
N ASP A 72 -12.79 11.91 -11.10
CA ASP A 72 -13.55 10.67 -10.88
C ASP A 72 -12.64 9.49 -10.53
N TYR A 73 -11.33 9.66 -10.63
CA TYR A 73 -10.33 8.63 -10.37
C TYR A 73 -9.48 8.95 -9.15
N LEU A 74 -8.97 7.88 -8.55
CA LEU A 74 -8.11 7.92 -7.38
C LEU A 74 -6.90 7.03 -7.62
N TYR A 75 -5.77 7.44 -7.07
CA TYR A 75 -4.63 6.56 -6.91
C TYR A 75 -4.78 5.80 -5.60
N LYS A 76 -4.75 4.48 -5.67
CA LYS A 76 -4.83 3.54 -4.55
C LYS A 76 -3.47 2.88 -4.37
N LEU A 77 -2.86 3.04 -3.21
CA LEU A 77 -1.67 2.34 -2.78
C LEU A 77 -2.05 1.33 -1.69
N VAL A 78 -1.64 0.08 -1.86
CA VAL A 78 -1.87 -1.02 -0.93
C VAL A 78 -0.62 -1.23 -0.11
N VAL A 79 -0.79 -1.18 1.21
CA VAL A 79 0.24 -1.54 2.18
C VAL A 79 -0.24 -2.79 2.90
N GLN A 80 0.39 -3.92 2.62
CA GLN A 80 0.11 -5.17 3.30
C GLN A 80 0.70 -5.12 4.70
N MET A 81 -0.12 -5.39 5.70
CA MET A 81 0.32 -5.46 7.09
C MET A 81 0.97 -6.81 7.40
N ASP A 82 1.78 -6.85 8.45
CA ASP A 82 2.36 -8.08 9.00
C ASP A 82 3.00 -9.01 7.94
N TYR A 83 3.62 -8.42 6.92
CA TYR A 83 4.24 -9.18 5.83
C TYR A 83 5.44 -9.97 6.35
N ASP A 84 5.40 -11.27 6.13
CA ASP A 84 6.34 -12.24 6.68
C ASP A 84 7.34 -12.77 5.64
N GLY A 85 7.36 -12.22 4.42
CA GLY A 85 8.30 -12.59 3.36
C GLY A 85 9.76 -12.27 3.70
N PHE A 86 10.01 -11.54 4.78
CA PHE A 86 11.34 -11.30 5.35
C PHE A 86 11.70 -12.27 6.49
N ARG A 87 10.97 -13.37 6.68
CA ARG A 87 11.36 -14.45 7.59
C ARG A 87 12.78 -14.93 7.28
N ARG A 88 13.56 -15.17 8.34
CA ARG A 88 14.98 -15.59 8.27
C ARG A 88 15.92 -14.59 7.57
N SER A 89 15.54 -13.33 7.48
CA SER A 89 16.44 -12.28 6.98
C SER A 89 17.70 -12.21 7.82
N LYS A 90 18.85 -12.09 7.17
CA LYS A 90 20.14 -11.96 7.85
C LYS A 90 20.35 -10.51 8.25
N ASN A 91 20.45 -10.25 9.55
CA ASN A 91 20.81 -8.95 10.06
C ASN A 91 22.24 -8.60 9.60
N PRO A 92 22.45 -7.47 8.89
CA PRO A 92 23.75 -7.13 8.33
C PRO A 92 24.80 -6.80 9.40
N THR A 93 24.36 -6.32 10.56
CA THR A 93 25.24 -5.93 11.67
C THR A 93 25.61 -7.12 12.54
N THR A 94 24.64 -7.96 12.90
CA THR A 94 24.85 -9.10 13.82
C THR A 94 25.14 -10.42 13.11
N CYS A 95 24.93 -10.47 11.79
CA CYS A 95 24.99 -11.69 10.97
C CYS A 95 24.03 -12.82 11.38
N LYS A 96 23.15 -12.59 12.36
CA LYS A 96 22.15 -13.56 12.81
C LYS A 96 20.91 -13.51 11.91
N ARG A 97 20.20 -14.63 11.82
CA ARG A 97 18.91 -14.70 11.14
C ARG A 97 17.82 -14.28 12.11
N GLU A 98 17.00 -13.33 11.69
CA GLU A 98 15.89 -12.78 12.46
C GLU A 98 14.60 -12.90 11.64
N ASN A 99 13.48 -13.07 12.33
CA ASN A 99 12.17 -13.05 11.70
C ASN A 99 11.65 -11.62 11.73
N LEU A 100 11.75 -10.94 10.59
CA LEU A 100 11.22 -9.59 10.44
C LEU A 100 9.79 -9.68 9.91
N ILE A 101 8.87 -9.11 10.68
CA ILE A 101 7.49 -8.86 10.29
C ILE A 101 7.36 -7.35 10.15
N VAL A 102 7.03 -6.88 8.95
CA VAL A 102 6.98 -5.45 8.61
C VAL A 102 5.76 -5.16 7.74
N ASN A 103 5.25 -3.93 7.79
CA ASN A 103 4.26 -3.50 6.81
C ASN A 103 4.98 -3.16 5.51
N VAL A 104 4.43 -3.58 4.37
CA VAL A 104 5.13 -3.50 3.08
C VAL A 104 4.23 -2.89 2.03
N VAL A 105 4.82 -2.04 1.19
CA VAL A 105 4.16 -1.56 -0.02
C VAL A 105 4.05 -2.71 -1.01
N ASP A 106 2.81 -3.11 -1.30
CA ASP A 106 2.51 -4.29 -2.12
C ASP A 106 2.17 -3.90 -3.55
N THR A 107 1.13 -3.07 -3.75
CA THR A 107 0.66 -2.67 -5.08
C THR A 107 0.19 -1.23 -5.15
N GLY A 108 0.20 -0.65 -6.34
CA GLY A 108 -0.33 0.69 -6.60
C GLY A 108 -1.16 0.71 -7.87
N THR A 109 -2.42 1.12 -7.77
CA THR A 109 -3.36 1.14 -8.91
C THR A 109 -4.17 2.41 -9.00
N ARG A 110 -4.51 2.82 -10.22
CA ARG A 110 -5.50 3.85 -10.52
C ARG A 110 -6.88 3.21 -10.58
N ILE A 111 -7.82 3.71 -9.78
CA ILE A 111 -9.19 3.18 -9.68
C ILE A 111 -10.21 4.29 -9.91
N LYS A 112 -11.42 3.93 -10.35
CA LYS A 112 -12.54 4.86 -10.41
C LYS A 112 -13.20 4.95 -9.05
N ARG A 113 -13.48 6.16 -8.56
CA ARG A 113 -14.14 6.39 -7.27
C ARG A 113 -15.53 5.76 -7.25
N THR A 114 -16.30 5.97 -8.32
CA THR A 114 -17.61 5.34 -8.51
C THR A 114 -17.44 3.86 -8.88
N GLY A 115 -18.15 2.97 -8.20
CA GLY A 115 -18.06 1.52 -8.42
C GLY A 115 -17.01 0.81 -7.55
N THR A 116 -16.30 1.55 -6.71
CA THR A 116 -15.49 0.95 -5.64
C THR A 116 -16.40 0.49 -4.50
N ASP A 117 -16.16 -0.71 -3.99
CA ASP A 117 -16.95 -1.33 -2.92
C ASP A 117 -16.52 -0.83 -1.53
N TRP A 118 -16.74 0.47 -1.30
CA TRP A 118 -16.36 1.16 -0.06
C TRP A 118 -16.91 0.56 1.25
N PRO A 119 -18.09 -0.10 1.29
CA PRO A 119 -18.57 -0.75 2.51
C PRO A 119 -17.63 -1.82 3.08
N LYS A 120 -16.78 -2.45 2.25
CA LYS A 120 -15.75 -3.39 2.71
C LYS A 120 -14.63 -2.73 3.52
N TYR A 121 -14.52 -1.40 3.43
CA TYR A 121 -13.41 -0.65 3.95
C TYR A 121 -13.83 0.19 5.15
N VAL A 122 -13.00 0.15 6.19
CA VAL A 122 -13.16 0.98 7.40
C VAL A 122 -12.27 2.20 7.27
N LEU A 123 -12.86 3.41 7.32
CA LEU A 123 -12.08 4.64 7.28
C LEU A 123 -11.28 4.77 8.58
N LEU A 124 -9.96 4.92 8.47
CA LEU A 124 -9.07 5.15 9.62
C LEU A 124 -8.62 6.61 9.72
N HIS A 125 -8.40 7.28 8.58
CA HIS A 125 -7.88 8.64 8.55
C HIS A 125 -8.27 9.40 7.28
N GLY A 126 -8.40 10.72 7.38
CA GLY A 126 -8.59 11.62 6.25
C GLY A 126 -10.06 11.80 5.84
N LYS A 127 -10.28 12.14 4.58
CA LYS A 127 -11.63 12.43 4.05
C LYS A 127 -12.40 11.13 3.79
N ASP A 128 -13.70 11.13 4.07
CA ASP A 128 -14.54 10.04 3.60
C ASP A 128 -14.76 10.17 2.08
N LEU A 129 -14.36 9.13 1.36
CA LEU A 129 -14.45 9.00 -0.09
C LEU A 129 -15.71 8.27 -0.55
N LYS A 130 -16.51 7.75 0.40
CA LYS A 130 -17.86 7.23 0.15
C LYS A 130 -18.77 8.28 -0.50
#